data_AF-A0A0F7JSE9-F1
#
_entry.id   AF-A0A0F7JSE9-F1
#
_cell.length_a   1.000
_cell.length_b   1.000
_cell.length_c   1.000
_cell.angle_alpha   90.00
_cell.angle_beta   90.00
_cell.angle_gamma   90.00
#
_symmetry.space_group_name_H-M   'P 1'
#
loop_
_entity.id
_entity.type
_entity.pdbx_description
1 polymer ?
#
loop_
_entity_poly.entity_id
_entity_poly.type
_entity_poly.pdbx_seq_one_letter_code
_entity_poly.pdbx_strand_id
1 'polypeptide(L)' 'MTSRTRTDRLRLRNALWQQLRTTEPGAAGFEQTLARLADLTGWDRARILAGLGLTEPDLTTRSLPARRGG' A
#
# COMPACT_ATOMS: atom_id res chain seq x y z
N MET A 1 13.36 26.35 11.57
CA MET A 1 12.19 25.73 12.24
C MET A 1 11.46 24.79 11.27
N THR A 2 12.13 23.75 10.76
CA THR A 2 11.66 22.92 9.62
C THR A 2 11.61 21.41 9.92
N SER A 3 12.08 20.96 11.09
CA SER A 3 12.18 19.54 11.41
C SER A 3 10.84 18.88 11.77
N ARG A 4 9.87 19.67 12.27
CA ARG A 4 8.59 19.15 12.78
C ARG A 4 7.72 18.56 11.64
N THR A 5 7.79 19.14 10.44
CA THR A 5 7.06 18.66 9.25
C THR A 5 7.67 17.40 8.64
N ARG A 6 9.00 17.25 8.70
CA ARG A 6 9.70 16.05 8.20
C ARG A 6 9.39 14.83 9.08
N THR A 7 9.50 14.98 10.40
CA THR A 7 9.18 13.89 11.33
C THR A 7 7.71 13.47 11.24
N ASP A 8 6.80 14.43 11.11
CA ASP A 8 5.38 14.15 10.97
C ASP A 8 5.05 13.41 9.67
N ARG A 9 5.61 13.84 8.53
CA ARG A 9 5.50 13.12 7.24
C ARG A 9 6.02 11.68 7.33
N LEU A 10 7.14 11.45 8.02
CA LEU A 10 7.69 10.11 8.21
C LEU A 10 6.78 9.22 9.07
N ARG A 11 6.19 9.77 10.14
CA ARG A 11 5.21 9.06 10.98
C ARG A 11 3.96 8.70 10.19
N LEU A 12 3.40 9.66 9.45
CA LEU A 12 2.20 9.45 8.63
C LEU A 12 2.46 8.41 7.55
N ARG A 13 3.60 8.51 6.83
CA ARG A 13 4.01 7.49 5.86
C ARG A 13 4.07 6.13 6.54
N ASN A 14 4.76 6.01 7.68
CA ASN A 14 4.92 4.71 8.33
C ASN A 14 3.58 4.11 8.77
N ALA A 15 2.64 4.93 9.27
CA ALA A 15 1.29 4.49 9.59
C ALA A 15 0.55 3.95 8.34
N LEU A 16 0.58 4.70 7.22
CA LEU A 16 -0.06 4.28 5.96
C LEU A 16 0.52 2.97 5.44
N TRP A 17 1.83 2.78 5.55
CA TRP A 17 2.49 1.54 5.14
C TRP A 17 2.25 0.36 6.08
N GLN A 18 1.98 0.59 7.36
CA GLN A 18 1.48 -0.47 8.23
C GLN A 18 0.06 -0.85 7.84
N GLN A 19 -0.83 0.12 7.63
CA GLN A 19 -2.20 -0.12 7.19
C GLN A 19 -2.27 -0.91 5.88
N LEU A 20 -1.43 -0.59 4.88
CA LEU A 20 -1.37 -1.34 3.63
C LEU A 20 -0.96 -2.81 3.83
N ARG A 21 -0.13 -3.11 4.82
CA ARG A 21 0.31 -4.49 5.11
C ARG A 21 -0.74 -5.28 5.89
N THR A 22 -1.57 -4.62 6.68
CA THR A 22 -2.62 -5.26 7.48
C THR A 22 -3.95 -5.36 6.75
N THR A 23 -4.18 -4.51 5.75
CA THR A 23 -5.41 -4.50 4.96
C THR A 23 -5.30 -5.48 3.82
N GLU A 24 -6.38 -6.18 3.53
CA GLU A 24 -6.42 -7.08 2.39
C GLU A 24 -6.21 -6.30 1.07
N PRO A 25 -5.26 -6.72 0.21
CA PRO A 25 -5.09 -6.15 -1.11
C PRO A 25 -6.41 -6.20 -1.91
N GLY A 26 -6.80 -5.07 -2.51
CA GLY A 26 -8.05 -4.96 -3.28
C GLY A 26 -9.29 -4.56 -2.47
N ALA A 27 -9.20 -4.53 -1.13
CA ALA A 27 -10.27 -3.97 -0.31
C ALA A 27 -10.40 -2.45 -0.49
N ALA A 28 -11.59 -1.89 -0.28
CA ALA A 28 -11.82 -0.44 -0.36
C ALA A 28 -10.92 0.37 0.60
N GLY A 29 -10.58 -0.20 1.77
CA GLY A 29 -9.64 0.42 2.70
C GLY A 29 -8.19 0.41 2.20
N PHE A 30 -7.81 -0.58 1.40
CA PHE A 30 -6.48 -0.70 0.82
C PHE A 30 -6.27 0.36 -0.25
N GLU A 31 -7.22 0.49 -1.18
CA GLU A 31 -7.16 1.49 -2.26
C GLU A 31 -7.14 2.92 -1.71
N GLN A 32 -7.95 3.22 -0.69
CA GLN A 32 -7.93 4.54 -0.02
C GLN A 32 -6.57 4.83 0.65
N THR A 33 -5.98 3.83 1.32
CA THR A 33 -4.67 3.99 1.95
C THR A 33 -3.57 4.17 0.90
N LEU A 34 -3.69 3.49 -0.23
CA LEU A 34 -2.76 3.57 -1.37
C LEU A 34 -2.80 4.96 -2.00
N ALA A 35 -3.98 5.49 -2.29
CA ALA A 35 -4.15 6.84 -2.83
C ALA A 35 -3.57 7.90 -1.89
N ARG A 36 -3.83 7.78 -0.58
CA ARG A 36 -3.31 8.72 0.43
C ARG A 36 -1.79 8.65 0.57
N LEU A 37 -1.22 7.47 0.40
CA LEU A 37 0.22 7.30 0.40
C LEU A 37 0.86 7.86 -0.88
N ALA A 38 0.23 7.65 -2.03
CA ALA A 38 0.67 8.19 -3.31
C ALA A 38 0.71 9.71 -3.30
N ASP A 39 -0.34 10.37 -2.78
CA ASP A 39 -0.37 11.82 -2.57
C ASP A 39 0.75 12.28 -1.63
N LEU A 40 0.97 11.56 -0.52
CA LEU A 40 2.00 11.91 0.44
C LEU A 40 3.41 11.80 -0.14
N THR A 41 3.73 10.74 -0.88
CA THR A 41 5.11 10.45 -1.35
C THR A 41 5.38 10.89 -2.79
N GLY A 42 4.34 11.20 -3.56
CA GLY A 42 4.41 11.39 -5.01
C GLY A 42 4.79 10.11 -5.75
N TRP A 43 4.43 8.95 -5.22
CA TRP A 43 4.77 7.66 -5.84
C TRP A 43 3.56 7.10 -6.56
N ASP A 44 3.80 6.55 -7.75
CA ASP A 44 2.78 5.81 -8.49
C ASP A 44 2.34 4.52 -7.79
N ARG A 45 1.10 4.12 -8.10
CA ARG A 45 0.47 2.92 -7.55
C ARG A 45 1.34 1.68 -7.74
N ALA A 46 1.85 1.45 -8.94
CA ALA A 46 2.73 0.32 -9.24
C ALA A 46 3.98 0.29 -8.36
N ARG A 47 4.56 1.46 -8.05
CA ARG A 47 5.75 1.56 -7.20
C ARG A 47 5.44 1.24 -5.74
N ILE A 48 4.29 1.67 -5.25
CA ILE A 48 3.81 1.36 -3.90
C ILE A 48 3.52 -0.15 -3.78
N LEU A 49 2.83 -0.73 -4.76
CA LEU A 49 2.54 -2.17 -4.81
C LEU A 49 3.82 -3.00 -4.82
N ALA A 50 4.81 -2.62 -5.64
CA ALA A 50 6.11 -3.28 -5.66
C ALA A 50 6.81 -3.23 -4.29
N GLY A 51 6.67 -2.13 -3.55
CA GLY A 51 7.18 -1.99 -2.18
C GLY A 51 6.45 -2.86 -1.13
N LEU A 52 5.28 -3.38 -1.46
CA LEU A 52 4.56 -4.39 -0.68
C LEU A 52 4.90 -5.83 -1.12
N GLY A 53 5.70 -6.00 -2.17
CA GLY A 53 5.91 -7.30 -2.82
C GLY A 53 4.69 -7.78 -3.61
N LEU A 54 3.72 -6.88 -3.85
CA LEU A 54 2.52 -7.15 -4.62
C LEU A 54 2.72 -6.68 -6.06
N THR A 55 2.16 -7.42 -7.00
CA THR A 55 2.05 -6.99 -8.39
C THR A 55 0.56 -6.83 -8.72
N GLU A 56 0.21 -5.94 -9.66
CA GLU A 56 -1.19 -5.79 -10.11
C GLU A 56 -1.91 -7.12 -10.41
N PRO A 57 -1.28 -8.13 -11.04
CA PRO A 57 -1.91 -9.45 -11.19
C PRO A 57 -2.20 -10.19 -9.87
N ASP A 58 -1.41 -9.97 -8.80
CA ASP A 58 -1.64 -10.59 -7.49
C ASP A 58 -2.95 -10.09 -6.85
N LEU A 59 -3.30 -8.82 -7.07
CA LEU A 59 -4.56 -8.23 -6.59
C LEU A 59 -5.79 -8.88 -7.26
N THR A 60 -5.67 -9.31 -8.52
CA THR A 60 -6.72 -10.03 -9.26
C THR A 60 -6.79 -11.50 -8.84
N THR A 61 -5.65 -12.15 -8.62
CA THR A 61 -5.59 -13.59 -8.34
C THR A 61 -6.00 -13.94 -6.91
N ARG A 62 -5.79 -13.04 -5.93
CA ARG A 62 -6.00 -13.34 -4.51
C ARG A 62 -7.46 -13.43 -4.06
N SER A 63 -8.41 -13.01 -4.90
CA SER A 63 -9.86 -13.23 -4.68
C SER A 63 -10.38 -14.61 -5.13
N LEU A 64 -9.53 -15.47 -5.69
CA LEU A 64 -9.85 -16.89 -5.92
C LEU A 64 -9.05 -17.77 -4.95
N PRO A 65 -9.65 -18.79 -4.30
CA PRO A 65 -8.85 -19.77 -3.60
C PRO A 65 -7.99 -20.48 -4.64
N ALA A 66 -6.68 -20.22 -4.60
CA ALA A 66 -5.72 -20.94 -5.40
C ALA A 66 -5.82 -22.43 -5.04
N ARG A 67 -6.54 -23.20 -5.85
CA ARG A 67 -6.38 -24.65 -5.92
C ARG A 67 -4.94 -24.88 -6.37
N ARG A 68 -4.05 -25.16 -5.42
CA ARG A 68 -2.83 -25.91 -5.71
C ARG A 68 -3.25 -27.32 -6.09
N GLY A 69 -3.31 -27.58 -7.39
CA GLY A 69 -3.40 -28.92 -7.96
C GLY A 69 -2.27 -29.08 -8.96
N GLY A 70 -1.49 -30.15 -8.80
CA GLY A 70 -0.35 -30.52 -9.64
C GLY A 70 0.81 -31.01 -8.79
#